data_AF-A0A5E7YTM3-F1
#
_entry.id   AF-A0A5E7YTM3-F1
#
_cell.length_a   1.000
_cell.length_b   1.000
_cell.length_c   1.000
_cell.angle_alpha   90.00
_cell.angle_beta   90.00
_cell.angle_gamma   90.00
#
_symmetry.space_group_name_H-M   'P 1'
#
loop_
_entity.id
_entity.type
_entity.pdbx_description
1 polymer ?
#
loop_
_entity_poly.entity_id
_entity_poly.type
_entity_poly.pdbx_seq_one_letter_code
_entity_poly.pdbx_strand_id
1 'polypeptide(L)'
;MKTSSKIVYKWLLVPLLFTLLPLMANSQDSQDEPRNGVYLSPGIPSFSIAYERMLNHKKENIKPYIRLIGGRYQGLFDSDWQNYLAAMPTLVFGSGNHHAEAGIGFTVASPTRVPKLWGALNVGYRYQKPDGNFLFRAGIGAPEGGYLSVGIAF
;
A
#
# COMPACT_ATOMS: atom_id res chain seq x y z
N MET A 1 -36.03 -8.90 20.11
CA MET A 1 -34.86 -8.36 20.82
C MET A 1 -33.92 -7.71 19.82
N LYS A 2 -33.72 -6.38 19.89
CA LYS A 2 -32.76 -5.64 19.06
C LYS A 2 -31.44 -5.53 19.84
N THR A 3 -30.44 -6.33 19.49
CA THR A 3 -29.10 -6.21 20.05
C THR A 3 -28.39 -5.01 19.39
N SER A 4 -28.14 -3.98 20.20
CA SER A 4 -27.42 -2.76 19.82
C SER A 4 -25.94 -3.08 19.60
N SER A 5 -25.55 -3.32 18.34
CA SER A 5 -24.17 -3.64 17.96
C SER A 5 -23.22 -2.44 17.93
N LYS A 6 -23.71 -1.21 18.10
CA LYS A 6 -22.94 0.01 17.79
C LYS A 6 -21.82 0.35 18.79
N ILE A 7 -21.75 -0.33 19.94
CA ILE A 7 -20.80 0.00 21.02
C ILE A 7 -19.49 -0.79 20.94
N VAL A 8 -19.47 -1.97 20.30
CA VAL A 8 -18.31 -2.87 20.32
C VAL A 8 -17.16 -2.37 19.43
N TYR A 9 -17.47 -1.72 18.29
CA TYR A 9 -16.45 -1.25 17.34
C TYR A 9 -15.62 -0.06 17.87
N LYS A 10 -16.19 0.78 18.75
CA LYS A 10 -15.49 1.95 19.32
C LYS A 10 -14.32 1.55 20.22
N TRP A 11 -14.42 0.40 20.90
CA TRP A 11 -13.38 -0.10 21.81
C TRP A 11 -12.32 -0.96 21.13
N LEU A 12 -12.57 -1.45 19.90
CA LEU A 12 -11.59 -2.17 19.10
C LEU A 12 -10.57 -1.25 18.40
N LEU A 13 -10.92 0.02 18.17
CA LEU A 13 -10.03 1.00 17.54
C LEU A 13 -8.90 1.48 18.48
N VAL A 14 -9.16 1.50 19.79
CA VAL A 14 -8.20 1.99 20.80
C VAL A 14 -6.94 1.11 20.92
N PRO A 15 -7.02 -0.23 21.01
CA PRO A 15 -5.81 -1.06 21.04
C PRO A 15 -5.04 -1.05 19.71
N LEU A 16 -5.72 -0.89 18.56
CA LEU A 16 -5.08 -0.77 17.24
C LEU A 16 -4.23 0.52 17.14
N LEU A 17 -4.73 1.62 17.73
CA LEU A 17 -4.01 2.90 17.76
C LEU A 17 -2.76 2.81 18.66
N PHE A 18 -2.83 2.06 19.77
CA PHE A 18 -1.70 1.88 20.69
C PHE A 18 -0.58 0.97 20.14
N THR A 19 -0.89 0.02 19.26
CA THR A 19 0.15 -0.79 18.58
C THR A 19 0.91 -0.04 17.49
N LEU A 20 0.37 1.08 16.98
CA LEU A 20 1.01 1.89 15.93
C LEU A 20 1.97 2.96 16.49
N LEU A 21 1.80 3.37 17.75
CA LEU A 21 2.65 4.35 18.42
C LEU A 21 4.14 3.92 18.54
N PRO A 22 4.49 2.68 18.93
CA PRO A 22 5.88 2.26 19.02
C PRO A 22 6.58 2.08 17.66
N LEU A 23 5.85 2.03 16.54
CA LEU A 23 6.44 2.03 15.19
C LEU A 23 6.93 3.43 14.75
N MET A 24 6.42 4.49 15.38
CA MET A 24 6.86 5.87 15.13
C MET A 24 8.04 6.28 16.02
N ALA A 25 8.35 5.51 17.07
CA ALA A 25 9.36 5.87 18.08
C ALA A 25 10.79 5.43 17.74
N ASN A 26 10.98 4.71 16.63
CA ASN A 26 12.30 4.33 16.11
C ASN A 26 12.69 5.23 14.93
N SER A 27 12.67 6.56 15.10
CA SER A 27 13.49 7.42 14.25
C SER A 27 14.92 7.36 14.80
N GLN A 28 15.58 6.22 14.57
CA GLN A 28 17.03 6.19 14.69
C GLN A 28 17.59 7.07 13.57
N ASP A 29 18.47 7.97 13.98
CA ASP A 29 19.26 8.92 13.20
C ASP A 29 20.19 8.19 12.20
N SER A 30 19.61 7.45 11.25
CA SER A 30 20.32 6.91 10.11
C SER A 30 20.18 7.91 8.97
N GLN A 31 21.31 8.40 8.46
CA GLN A 31 21.36 9.22 7.24
C GLN A 31 20.89 8.45 5.97
N ASP A 32 20.58 7.17 6.11
CA ASP A 32 20.10 6.32 5.03
C ASP A 32 18.57 6.42 4.90
N GLU A 33 18.10 6.72 3.68
CA GLU A 33 16.68 6.73 3.35
C GLU A 33 16.04 5.35 3.63
N PRO A 34 14.87 5.29 4.28
CA PRO A 34 14.21 4.03 4.59
C PRO A 34 13.91 3.24 3.32
N ARG A 35 14.23 1.94 3.36
CA ARG A 35 14.29 1.08 2.16
C ARG A 35 13.08 0.18 2.03
N ASN A 36 12.35 -0.05 3.10
CA ASN A 36 11.20 -0.91 3.16
C ASN A 36 9.98 -0.06 3.50
N GLY A 37 8.82 -0.49 3.06
CA GLY A 37 7.56 0.19 3.37
C GLY A 37 6.45 -0.81 3.57
N VAL A 38 5.57 -0.54 4.53
CA VAL A 38 4.30 -1.24 4.73
C VAL A 38 3.19 -0.22 4.81
N TYR A 39 2.14 -0.41 4.03
CA TYR A 39 1.00 0.51 4.02
C TYR A 39 -0.32 -0.20 3.74
N LEU A 40 -1.39 0.43 4.21
CA LEU A 40 -2.76 0.06 3.93
C LEU A 40 -3.32 0.97 2.85
N SER A 41 -4.09 0.39 1.93
CA SER A 41 -4.60 1.09 0.75
C SER A 41 -6.11 0.87 0.60
N PRO A 42 -6.97 1.74 1.15
CA PRO A 42 -8.35 1.83 0.69
C PRO A 42 -8.39 2.35 -0.75
N GLY A 43 -9.00 1.56 -1.63
CA GLY A 43 -9.28 1.94 -3.01
C GLY A 43 -10.75 1.82 -3.36
N ILE A 44 -11.09 2.23 -4.58
CA ILE A 44 -12.46 2.17 -5.09
C ILE A 44 -12.49 1.22 -6.29
N PRO A 45 -13.11 0.02 -6.18
CA PRO A 45 -13.67 -0.63 -4.99
C PRO A 45 -12.74 -1.73 -4.44
N SER A 46 -11.64 -1.33 -3.78
CA SER A 46 -10.61 -2.27 -3.30
C SER A 46 -10.14 -1.95 -1.89
N PHE A 47 -9.52 -2.92 -1.23
CA PHE A 47 -8.69 -2.66 -0.06
C PHE A 47 -7.48 -3.59 -0.10
N SER A 48 -6.32 -3.07 0.27
CA SER A 48 -5.09 -3.84 0.22
C SER A 48 -4.14 -3.50 1.37
N ILE A 49 -3.26 -4.44 1.66
CA ILE A 49 -2.02 -4.22 2.39
C ILE A 49 -0.88 -4.51 1.42
N ALA A 50 0.18 -3.72 1.49
CA ALA A 50 1.35 -3.95 0.66
C ALA A 50 2.63 -3.75 1.43
N TYR A 51 3.61 -4.53 1.00
CA TYR A 51 5.01 -4.41 1.38
C TYR A 51 5.81 -4.00 0.15
N GLU A 52 6.70 -3.03 0.28
CA GLU A 52 7.61 -2.63 -0.78
C GLU A 52 9.06 -2.57 -0.29
N ARG A 53 10.00 -2.79 -1.21
CA ARG A 53 11.43 -2.71 -0.95
C ARG A 53 12.18 -1.99 -2.07
N MET A 54 12.96 -0.98 -1.73
CA MET A 54 13.89 -0.28 -2.60
C MET A 54 15.11 -1.14 -2.91
N LEU A 55 15.36 -1.38 -4.21
CA LEU A 55 16.44 -2.25 -4.67
C LEU A 55 17.79 -1.52 -4.69
N ASN A 56 17.88 -0.39 -5.40
CA ASN A 56 19.12 0.37 -5.58
C ASN A 56 18.93 1.84 -5.22
N HIS A 57 19.91 2.40 -4.49
CA HIS A 57 19.93 3.79 -4.03
C HIS A 57 20.89 4.68 -4.84
N LYS A 58 21.44 4.20 -5.97
CA LYS A 58 22.57 4.87 -6.65
C LYS A 58 22.21 6.15 -7.43
N LYS A 59 20.94 6.40 -7.74
CA LYS A 59 20.49 7.59 -8.48
C LYS A 59 19.43 8.33 -7.67
N GLU A 60 19.75 9.55 -7.25
CA GLU A 60 18.89 10.36 -6.37
C GLU A 60 17.46 10.55 -6.92
N ASN A 61 17.30 10.60 -8.25
CA ASN A 61 16.03 10.96 -8.90
C ASN A 61 15.18 9.77 -9.38
N ILE A 62 15.72 8.55 -9.41
CA ILE A 62 15.01 7.35 -9.87
C ILE A 62 15.31 6.18 -8.94
N LYS A 63 14.30 5.78 -8.19
CA LYS A 63 14.40 4.75 -7.16
C LYS A 63 13.55 3.53 -7.58
N PRO A 64 14.18 2.39 -7.93
CA PRO A 64 13.45 1.17 -8.24
C PRO A 64 13.03 0.43 -6.98
N TYR A 65 11.75 0.07 -6.92
CA TYR A 65 11.12 -0.71 -5.86
C TYR A 65 10.57 -2.03 -6.41
N ILE A 66 10.51 -3.04 -5.55
CA ILE A 66 9.64 -4.21 -5.75
C ILE A 66 8.52 -4.14 -4.71
N ARG A 67 7.28 -4.40 -5.14
CA ARG A 67 6.09 -4.30 -4.30
C ARG A 67 5.29 -5.59 -4.35
N LEU A 68 4.85 -6.05 -3.19
CA LEU A 68 3.95 -7.17 -3.01
C LEU A 68 2.66 -6.64 -2.38
N ILE A 69 1.51 -6.94 -2.98
CA ILE A 69 0.21 -6.40 -2.60
C ILE A 69 -0.73 -7.56 -2.37
N GLY A 70 -1.31 -7.67 -1.17
CA GLY A 70 -2.39 -8.61 -0.87
C GLY A 70 -3.66 -7.83 -0.56
N GLY A 71 -4.78 -8.17 -1.19
CA GLY A 71 -6.00 -7.42 -0.98
C GLY A 71 -7.25 -8.07 -1.52
N ARG A 72 -8.33 -7.30 -1.51
CA ARG A 72 -9.58 -7.65 -2.17
C ARG A 72 -10.03 -6.51 -3.06
N TYR A 73 -10.66 -6.86 -4.17
CA TYR A 73 -11.33 -5.89 -5.04
C TYR A 73 -12.71 -6.41 -5.43
N GLN A 74 -13.59 -5.49 -5.79
CA GLN A 74 -14.90 -5.78 -6.37
C GLN A 74 -14.89 -5.35 -7.85
N GLY A 75 -15.64 -6.04 -8.71
CA GLY A 75 -15.82 -5.54 -10.07
C GLY A 75 -16.73 -4.32 -10.06
N LEU A 76 -16.55 -3.37 -10.98
CA LEU A 76 -17.51 -2.24 -11.11
C LEU A 76 -18.93 -2.72 -11.44
N PHE A 77 -19.07 -3.92 -12.02
CA PHE A 77 -20.32 -4.54 -12.43
C PHE A 77 -20.58 -5.90 -11.76
N ASP A 78 -19.71 -6.32 -10.83
CA ASP A 78 -19.78 -7.61 -10.16
C ASP A 78 -19.80 -7.38 -8.66
N SER A 79 -20.77 -7.96 -7.95
CA SER A 79 -20.90 -7.78 -6.50
C SER A 79 -19.89 -8.59 -5.69
N ASP A 80 -19.19 -9.53 -6.31
CA ASP A 80 -18.35 -10.48 -5.59
C ASP A 80 -16.95 -9.92 -5.33
N TRP A 81 -16.59 -9.86 -4.05
CA TRP A 81 -15.25 -9.47 -3.61
C TRP A 81 -14.24 -10.58 -3.83
N GLN A 82 -13.28 -10.35 -4.71
CA GLN A 82 -12.23 -11.31 -5.07
C GLN A 82 -10.94 -11.00 -4.31
N ASN A 83 -10.31 -12.04 -3.76
CA ASN A 83 -8.97 -11.92 -3.18
C ASN A 83 -7.93 -11.90 -4.29
N TYR A 84 -6.87 -11.11 -4.10
CA TYR A 84 -5.76 -11.07 -5.02
C TYR A 84 -4.42 -10.95 -4.30
N LEU A 85 -3.38 -11.42 -4.98
CA LEU A 85 -2.00 -11.13 -4.69
C LEU A 85 -1.37 -10.54 -5.95
N ALA A 86 -0.64 -9.44 -5.82
CA ALA A 86 0.09 -8.83 -6.92
C ALA A 86 1.57 -8.62 -6.57
N ALA A 87 2.42 -8.73 -7.58
CA ALA A 87 3.84 -8.42 -7.51
C ALA A 87 4.18 -7.41 -8.61
N MET A 88 4.82 -6.31 -8.24
CA MET A 88 5.00 -5.16 -9.13
C MET A 88 6.33 -4.44 -8.91
N PRO A 89 7.27 -4.54 -9.86
CA PRO A 89 8.31 -3.56 -10.04
C PRO A 89 7.72 -2.15 -10.19
N THR A 90 8.22 -1.19 -9.42
CA THR A 90 7.75 0.19 -9.40
C THR A 90 8.94 1.13 -9.49
N LEU A 91 8.86 2.14 -10.35
CA LEU A 91 9.81 3.24 -10.38
C LEU A 91 9.22 4.44 -9.64
N VAL A 92 10.00 4.99 -8.72
CA VAL A 92 9.68 6.22 -7.99
C VAL A 92 10.62 7.32 -8.47
N PHE A 93 10.04 8.42 -8.94
CA PHE A 93 10.72 9.56 -9.54
C PHE A 93 10.58 10.79 -8.66
N GLY A 94 11.64 11.58 -8.57
CA GLY A 94 11.65 12.84 -7.84
C GLY A 94 12.62 12.84 -6.66
N SER A 95 12.65 13.95 -5.94
CA SER A 95 13.56 14.22 -4.83
C SER A 95 12.83 14.95 -3.69
N GLY A 96 13.43 14.95 -2.51
CA GLY A 96 12.83 15.53 -1.31
C GLY A 96 11.60 14.73 -0.87
N ASN A 97 10.49 15.41 -0.59
CA ASN A 97 9.32 14.76 0.01
C ASN A 97 8.29 14.25 -1.01
N HIS A 98 8.34 14.72 -2.25
CA HIS A 98 7.29 14.56 -3.25
C HIS A 98 7.80 13.75 -4.43
N HIS A 99 7.14 12.65 -4.74
CA HIS A 99 7.56 11.74 -5.79
C HIS A 99 6.38 11.33 -6.67
N ALA A 100 6.65 11.08 -7.94
CA ALA A 100 5.76 10.38 -8.85
C ALA A 100 6.14 8.89 -8.87
N GLU A 101 5.19 7.99 -9.06
CA GLU A 101 5.47 6.57 -9.16
C GLU A 101 4.73 5.92 -10.32
N ALA A 102 5.36 4.93 -10.95
CA ALA A 102 4.76 4.11 -11.99
C ALA A 102 5.25 2.67 -11.86
N GLY A 103 4.35 1.70 -11.95
CA GLY A 103 4.65 0.28 -11.80
C GLY A 103 3.90 -0.58 -12.79
N ILE A 104 4.51 -1.71 -13.13
CA ILE A 104 3.95 -2.74 -14.00
C ILE A 104 4.28 -4.10 -13.40
N GLY A 105 3.32 -5.00 -13.35
CA GLY A 105 3.45 -6.28 -12.66
C GLY A 105 2.39 -7.27 -13.05
N PHE A 106 2.16 -8.23 -12.17
CA PHE A 106 1.19 -9.30 -12.36
C PHE A 106 0.34 -9.49 -11.10
N THR A 107 -0.91 -9.87 -11.31
CA THR A 107 -1.90 -10.17 -10.28
C THR A 107 -2.38 -11.59 -10.46
N VAL A 108 -2.42 -12.34 -9.35
CA VAL A 108 -3.13 -13.62 -9.23
C VAL A 108 -4.37 -13.37 -8.40
N ALA A 109 -5.56 -13.55 -8.99
CA ALA A 109 -6.84 -13.42 -8.32
C ALA A 109 -7.54 -14.78 -8.21
N SER A 110 -8.15 -15.08 -7.06
CA SER A 110 -8.90 -16.32 -6.84
C SER A 110 -10.37 -16.01 -6.59
N PRO A 111 -11.23 -16.08 -7.62
CA PRO A 111 -12.66 -15.91 -7.42
C PRO A 111 -13.27 -17.08 -6.64
N THR A 112 -12.89 -18.34 -6.92
CA THR A 112 -13.57 -19.48 -6.27
C THR A 112 -12.91 -20.87 -6.38
N ARG A 113 -11.91 -21.12 -7.26
CA ARG A 113 -11.16 -22.41 -7.35
C ARG A 113 -10.03 -22.43 -8.39
N VAL A 114 -10.11 -21.61 -9.45
CA VAL A 114 -9.07 -21.49 -10.49
C VAL A 114 -8.42 -20.11 -10.41
N PRO A 115 -7.10 -20.00 -10.17
CA PRO A 115 -6.42 -18.72 -10.11
C PRO A 115 -6.39 -18.08 -11.51
N LYS A 116 -6.76 -16.81 -11.60
CA LYS A 116 -6.63 -15.99 -12.80
C LYS A 116 -5.37 -15.14 -12.71
N LEU A 117 -4.50 -15.23 -13.72
CA LEU A 117 -3.32 -14.39 -13.88
C LEU A 117 -3.62 -13.25 -14.85
N TRP A 118 -3.30 -12.02 -14.47
CA TRP A 118 -3.48 -10.84 -15.32
C TRP A 118 -2.48 -9.75 -14.96
N GLY A 119 -2.37 -8.70 -15.79
CA GLY A 119 -1.42 -7.61 -15.57
C GLY A 119 -1.83 -6.71 -14.40
N ALA A 120 -0.84 -6.24 -13.65
CA ALA A 120 -0.98 -5.15 -12.69
C ALA A 120 -0.31 -3.90 -13.25
N LEU A 121 -0.88 -2.74 -12.99
CA LEU A 121 -0.26 -1.46 -13.33
C LEU A 121 -0.71 -0.39 -12.35
N ASN A 122 0.16 0.57 -12.06
CA ASN A 122 -0.23 1.75 -11.32
C ASN A 122 0.55 2.99 -11.77
N VAL A 123 -0.08 4.15 -11.59
CA VAL A 123 0.58 5.46 -11.65
C VAL A 123 0.05 6.27 -10.48
N GLY A 124 0.92 7.04 -9.84
CA GLY A 124 0.52 7.78 -8.66
C GLY A 124 1.51 8.82 -8.18
N TYR A 125 1.13 9.41 -7.05
CA TYR A 125 1.88 10.35 -6.25
C TYR A 125 2.23 9.71 -4.91
N ARG A 126 3.44 9.97 -4.43
CA ARG A 126 3.98 9.52 -3.15
C ARG A 126 4.52 10.71 -2.38
N TYR A 127 4.08 10.83 -1.12
CA TYR A 127 4.72 11.69 -0.13
C TYR A 127 5.48 10.82 0.87
N GLN A 128 6.77 11.06 0.99
CA GLN A 128 7.63 10.40 1.96
C GLN A 128 8.80 11.31 2.28
N LYS A 129 9.06 11.55 3.56
CA LYS A 129 10.22 12.33 3.98
C LYS A 129 11.50 11.47 3.88
N PRO A 130 12.64 12.00 3.39
CA PRO A 130 13.89 11.25 3.33
C PRO A 130 14.35 10.69 4.68
N ASP A 131 14.08 11.43 5.75
CA ASP A 131 14.45 11.17 7.14
C ASP A 131 13.27 10.67 7.99
N GLY A 132 12.12 10.41 7.36
CA GLY A 132 10.88 10.14 8.08
C GLY A 132 10.22 8.83 7.68
N ASN A 133 9.60 8.22 8.68
CA ASN A 133 8.91 6.95 8.51
C ASN A 133 7.52 7.13 7.87
N PHE A 134 6.97 8.34 7.78
CA PHE A 134 5.62 8.53 7.24
C PHE A 134 5.58 8.34 5.71
N LEU A 135 4.65 7.49 5.26
CA LEU A 135 4.38 7.25 3.84
C LEU A 135 2.91 7.51 3.52
N PHE A 136 2.67 8.40 2.56
CA PHE A 136 1.36 8.61 1.95
C PHE A 136 1.44 8.40 0.45
N ARG A 137 0.40 7.79 -0.13
CA ARG A 137 0.31 7.55 -1.56
C ARG A 137 -1.11 7.83 -2.06
N ALA A 138 -1.21 8.26 -3.31
CA ALA A 138 -2.48 8.44 -3.99
C ALA A 138 -2.29 8.11 -5.48
N GLY A 139 -3.23 7.43 -6.11
CA GLY A 139 -3.08 7.12 -7.53
C GLY A 139 -4.21 6.29 -8.11
N ILE A 140 -3.96 5.79 -9.31
CA ILE A 140 -4.85 4.88 -10.00
C ILE A 140 -4.06 3.65 -10.45
N GLY A 141 -4.73 2.51 -10.53
CA GLY A 141 -4.12 1.28 -10.98
C GLY A 141 -5.07 0.11 -11.02
N ALA A 142 -4.54 -1.02 -11.43
CA ALA A 142 -5.22 -2.31 -11.43
C ALA A 142 -4.37 -3.28 -10.61
N PRO A 143 -4.95 -4.01 -9.64
CA PRO A 143 -6.38 -4.15 -9.32
C PRO A 143 -6.99 -3.08 -8.41
N GLU A 144 -6.19 -2.14 -7.90
CA GLU A 144 -6.61 -1.29 -6.77
C GLU A 144 -7.66 -0.22 -7.14
N GLY A 145 -7.88 0.05 -8.43
CA GLY A 145 -8.72 1.16 -8.89
C GLY A 145 -8.07 2.50 -8.54
N GLY A 146 -8.88 3.50 -8.16
CA GLY A 146 -8.36 4.70 -7.51
C GLY A 146 -8.05 4.40 -6.04
N TYR A 147 -6.89 4.78 -5.53
CA TYR A 147 -6.46 4.46 -4.17
C TYR A 147 -5.85 5.65 -3.44
N LEU A 148 -5.99 5.61 -2.12
CA LEU A 148 -5.21 6.38 -1.16
C LEU A 148 -4.54 5.39 -0.23
N SER A 149 -3.27 5.59 0.10
CA SER A 149 -2.53 4.72 1.00
C SER A 149 -1.86 5.51 2.12
N VAL A 150 -1.83 4.90 3.30
CA VAL A 150 -1.10 5.42 4.46
C VAL A 150 -0.30 4.29 5.08
N GLY A 151 0.94 4.55 5.43
CA GLY A 151 1.77 3.58 6.11
C GLY A 151 3.08 4.14 6.60
N ILE A 152 4.02 3.22 6.77
CA ILE A 152 5.33 3.49 7.34
C ILE A 152 6.45 3.01 6.42
N ALA A 153 7.56 3.73 6.42
CA ALA A 153 8.82 3.37 5.79
C ALA A 153 9.90 3.15 6.85
N PHE A 154 10.80 2.19 6.65
CA PHE A 154 11.89 1.82 7.57
C PHE A 154 13.05 1.09 6.87
#